data_AF-A0A7C9M6L5-F1
#
_entry.id   AF-A0A7C9M6L5-F1
#
_cell.length_a   1.000
_cell.length_b   1.000
_cell.length_c   1.000
_cell.angle_alpha   90.00
_cell.angle_beta   90.00
_cell.angle_gamma   90.00
#
_symmetry.space_group_name_H-M   'P 1'
#
loop_
_entity.id
_entity.type
_entity.pdbx_description
1 polymer ?
#
loop_
_entity_poly.entity_id
_entity_poly.type
_entity_poly.pdbx_seq_one_letter_code
_entity_poly.pdbx_strand_id
1 'polypeptide(L)' 'MTPSRLQANFAILELLLEAVSAEPDQRFGQLLWNVGVLTPDDAGSVKDPFYEESTATLQRVEKRQQEAQQRLGREG' A
#
# COMPACT_ATOMS: atom_id res chain seq x y z
N MET A 1 -13.82 -1.11 15.06
CA MET A 1 -13.97 -2.58 14.89
C MET A 1 -12.85 -3.03 13.96
N THR A 2 -12.06 -4.02 14.34
CA THR A 2 -10.98 -4.51 13.47
C THR A 2 -11.58 -5.28 12.29
N PRO A 3 -11.23 -4.95 11.03
CA PRO A 3 -11.75 -5.68 9.88
C PRO A 3 -11.29 -7.14 9.91
N SER A 4 -12.11 -8.03 9.38
CA SER A 4 -11.68 -9.41 9.14
C SER A 4 -10.55 -9.45 8.12
N ARG A 5 -9.76 -10.53 8.10
CA ARG A 5 -8.70 -10.74 7.10
C ARG A 5 -9.23 -10.59 5.66
N LEU A 6 -10.43 -11.12 5.39
CA LEU A 6 -11.08 -11.02 4.07
C LEU A 6 -11.39 -9.57 3.70
N GLN A 7 -11.98 -8.81 4.63
CA GLN A 7 -12.29 -7.39 4.42
C GLN A 7 -11.00 -6.58 4.21
N ALA A 8 -9.95 -6.86 4.98
CA ALA A 8 -8.67 -6.19 4.82
C ALA A 8 -8.04 -6.48 3.46
N ASN A 9 -8.07 -7.73 3.01
CA ASN A 9 -7.59 -8.10 1.67
C ASN A 9 -8.37 -7.38 0.56
N PHE A 10 -9.70 -7.32 0.66
CA PHE A 10 -10.50 -6.59 -0.34
C PHE A 10 -10.17 -5.10 -0.36
N ALA A 11 -10.07 -4.46 0.80
CA ALA A 11 -9.70 -3.04 0.88
C ALA A 11 -8.30 -2.77 0.29
N ILE A 12 -7.32 -3.65 0.54
CA ILE A 12 -5.98 -3.53 -0.07
C ILE A 12 -6.08 -3.65 -1.60
N LEU A 13 -6.87 -4.60 -2.12
CA LEU A 13 -7.05 -4.77 -3.56
C LEU A 13 -7.73 -3.57 -4.22
N GLU A 14 -8.74 -2.97 -3.57
CA GLU A 14 -9.38 -1.74 -4.05
C GLU A 14 -8.38 -0.58 -4.17
N LEU A 15 -7.56 -0.37 -3.14
CA LEU A 15 -6.52 0.67 -3.15
C LEU A 15 -5.43 0.40 -4.21
N LEU A 16 -5.10 -0.86 -4.47
CA LEU A 16 -4.17 -1.23 -5.54
C LEU A 16 -4.75 -0.97 -6.92
N LEU A 17 -6.03 -1.25 -7.14
CA LEU A 17 -6.71 -0.97 -8.41
C LEU A 17 -6.76 0.53 -8.69
N GLU A 18 -6.98 1.35 -7.66
CA GLU A 18 -6.89 2.81 -7.76
C GLU A 18 -5.47 3.25 -8.16
N ALA A 19 -4.44 2.72 -7.49
CA ALA A 19 -3.05 3.06 -7.78
C ALA A 19 -2.62 2.66 -9.20
N VAL A 20 -3.01 1.47 -9.68
CA VAL A 20 -2.76 1.04 -11.08
C VAL A 20 -3.42 1.98 -12.07
N SER A 21 -4.62 2.48 -11.76
CA SER A 21 -5.37 3.37 -12.64
C SER A 21 -4.79 4.79 -12.66
N ALA A 22 -4.27 5.27 -11.51
CA ALA A 22 -3.66 6.59 -11.38
C ALA A 22 -2.26 6.67 -11.98
N GLU A 23 -1.48 5.58 -11.89
CA GLU A 23 -0.06 5.53 -12.23
C GLU A 23 0.25 4.38 -13.21
N PRO A 24 -0.34 4.39 -14.43
CA PRO A 24 -0.28 3.24 -15.35
C PRO A 24 1.14 2.93 -15.87
N ASP A 25 2.06 3.90 -15.79
CA ASP A 25 3.44 3.74 -16.24
C ASP A 25 4.33 3.02 -15.21
N GLN A 26 3.89 2.92 -13.95
CA GLN A 26 4.63 2.23 -12.92
C GLN A 26 4.50 0.71 -13.07
N ARG A 27 5.60 -0.01 -12.87
CA ARG A 27 5.56 -1.48 -12.84
C ARG A 27 4.84 -1.94 -11.59
N PHE A 28 4.18 -3.10 -11.67
CA PHE A 28 3.39 -3.63 -10.56
C PHE A 28 4.15 -3.70 -9.22
N GLY A 29 5.40 -4.17 -9.22
CA GLY A 29 6.23 -4.19 -8.00
C GLY A 29 6.52 -2.80 -7.41
N GLN A 30 6.64 -1.76 -8.26
CA GLN A 30 6.80 -0.38 -7.81
C GLN A 30 5.50 0.15 -7.20
N LEU A 31 4.35 -0.18 -7.77
CA LEU A 31 3.05 0.15 -7.18
C LEU A 31 2.89 -0.48 -5.81
N LEU A 32 3.13 -1.79 -5.68
CA LEU A 32 3.07 -2.51 -4.40
C LEU A 32 3.99 -1.89 -3.33
N TRP A 33 5.18 -1.44 -3.74
CA TRP A 33 6.11 -0.72 -2.87
C TRP A 33 5.57 0.65 -2.46
N ASN A 34 5.12 1.46 -3.43
CA ASN A 34 4.68 2.83 -3.20
C ASN A 34 3.44 2.88 -2.30
N VAL A 35 2.51 1.94 -2.48
CA VAL A 35 1.34 1.82 -1.61
C VAL A 35 1.67 1.18 -0.26
N GLY A 36 2.88 0.63 -0.06
CA GLY A 36 3.32 0.06 1.21
C GLY A 36 2.89 -1.38 1.46
N VAL A 37 2.45 -2.12 0.44
CA VAL A 37 2.23 -3.58 0.56
C VAL A 37 3.57 -4.29 0.74
N LEU A 38 4.58 -3.89 -0.05
CA LEU A 38 5.94 -4.36 0.11
C LEU A 38 6.73 -3.41 1.01
N THR A 39 7.69 -3.96 1.76
CA THR A 39 8.53 -3.20 2.70
C THR A 39 10.01 -3.44 2.42
N PRO A 40 10.91 -2.49 2.72
CA PRO A 40 12.33 -2.77 2.76
C PRO A 40 12.64 -3.80 3.85
N ASP A 41 13.56 -4.72 3.58
CA ASP A 41 14.31 -5.40 4.63
C ASP A 41 15.47 -4.52 5.14
N ASP A 42 16.22 -5.05 6.12
CA ASP A 42 17.35 -4.36 6.73
C ASP A 42 18.50 -4.07 5.74
N ALA A 43 18.54 -4.76 4.60
CA ALA A 43 19.49 -4.55 3.52
C ALA A 43 18.94 -3.61 2.42
N GLY A 44 17.73 -3.06 2.60
CA GLY A 44 17.06 -2.21 1.61
C GLY A 44 16.46 -2.96 0.43
N SER A 45 16.44 -4.30 0.46
CA SER A 45 15.78 -5.12 -0.55
C SER A 45 14.29 -5.23 -0.29
N VAL A 46 13.53 -5.56 -1.32
CA VAL A 46 12.06 -5.67 -1.23
C VAL A 46 11.68 -6.98 -0.53
N LYS A 47 10.94 -6.87 0.58
CA LYS A 47 10.42 -7.98 1.37
C LYS A 47 8.89 -7.92 1.42
N ASP A 48 8.27 -9.03 1.05
CA ASP A 48 6.89 -9.34 1.41
C ASP A 48 6.88 -9.91 2.84
N PRO A 49 6.30 -9.21 3.83
CA PRO A 49 6.23 -9.70 5.19
C PRO A 49 5.15 -10.79 5.30
N PHE A 50 5.46 -12.00 4.84
CA PHE A 50 4.55 -13.16 4.85
C PHE A 50 3.94 -13.50 6.23
N TYR A 51 4.59 -13.09 7.33
CA TYR A 51 4.13 -13.30 8.70
C TYR A 51 3.18 -12.19 9.20
N GLU A 52 2.93 -11.15 8.42
CA GLU A 52 2.10 -10.02 8.81
C GLU A 52 0.61 -10.30 8.57
N GLU A 53 -0.22 -9.85 9.51
CA GLU A 53 -1.66 -9.90 9.36
C GLU A 53 -2.14 -8.85 8.37
N SER A 54 -3.09 -9.21 7.48
CA SER A 54 -3.63 -8.31 6.45
C SER A 54 -4.15 -6.97 6.99
N THR A 55 -4.62 -6.93 8.24
CA THR A 55 -5.08 -5.71 8.90
C THR A 55 -3.94 -4.72 9.17
N ALA A 56 -2.74 -5.21 9.50
CA ALA A 56 -1.55 -4.39 9.68
C ALA A 56 -1.06 -3.84 8.32
N THR A 57 -1.09 -4.68 7.28
CA THR A 57 -0.80 -4.23 5.90
C THR A 57 -1.80 -3.14 5.47
N LEU A 58 -3.10 -3.33 5.70
CA LEU A 58 -4.12 -2.32 5.35
C LEU A 58 -3.85 -0.98 6.04
N GLN A 59 -3.59 -0.98 7.36
CA GLN A 59 -3.29 0.26 8.10
C GLN A 59 -2.08 1.00 7.51
N ARG A 60 -1.06 0.26 7.06
CA ARG A 60 0.11 0.85 6.42
C ARG A 60 -0.24 1.46 5.07
N VAL A 61 -1.03 0.75 4.25
CA VAL A 61 -1.48 1.24 2.94
C VAL A 61 -2.30 2.52 3.11
N GLU A 62 -3.26 2.54 4.02
CA GLU A 62 -4.09 3.72 4.33
C GLU A 62 -3.22 4.91 4.76
N LYS A 63 -2.23 4.68 5.63
CA LYS A 63 -1.31 5.73 6.06
C LYS A 63 -0.49 6.30 4.89
N ARG A 64 0.04 5.44 4.02
CA ARG A 64 0.81 5.87 2.83
C ARG A 64 -0.04 6.70 1.87
N GLN A 65 -1.29 6.31 1.66
CA GLN A 65 -2.24 7.05 0.83
C GLN A 65 -2.52 8.44 1.39
N GLN A 66 -2.79 8.54 2.70
CA GLN A 66 -2.99 9.83 3.36
C GLN A 66 -1.76 10.74 3.24
N GLU A 67 -0.56 10.20 3.41
CA GLU A 67 0.70 10.95 3.23
C GLU A 67 0.88 11.43 1.78
N ALA A 68 0.55 10.59 0.79
CA ALA A 68 0.63 10.96 -0.62
C ALA A 68 -0.34 12.10 -0.97
N GLN A 69 -1.60 12.00 -0.53
CA GLN A 69 -2.62 13.04 -0.74
C GLN A 69 -2.22 14.37 -0.10
N GLN A 70 -1.63 14.34 1.10
CA GLN A 70 -1.14 15.56 1.77
C GLN A 70 0.03 16.23 1.06
N ARG A 71 0.89 15.46 0.37
CA ARG A 71 2.00 16.04 -0.43
C ARG A 71 1.45 16.76 -1.66
N LEU A 72 0.55 16.12 -2.39
CA LEU A 72 -0.10 16.70 -3.57
C LEU A 72 -0.89 17.97 -3.21
N GLY A 73 -1.57 18.00 -2.07
CA GLY A 73 -2.31 19.18 -1.60
C GLY A 73 -1.44 20.34 -1.08
N ARG A 74 -0.12 20.17 -0.94
CA ARG A 74 0.83 21.24 -0.56
C ARG A 74 1.57 21.83 -1.76
N GLU A 75 1.52 21.16 -2.89
CA GLU A 75 2.20 21.56 -4.13
C GLU A 75 1.26 22.24 -5.15
N GLY A 76 -0.05 22.31 -4.85
CA GLY A 76 -1.07 23.05 -5.61
C GLY A 76 -1.46 24.37 -4.95
#